data_AF-A0A2E7RGZ8-F1
#
_entry.id   AF-A0A2E7RGZ8-F1
#
_cell.length_a   1.000
_cell.length_b   1.000
_cell.length_c   1.000
_cell.angle_alpha   90.00
_cell.angle_beta   90.00
_cell.angle_gamma   90.00
#
_symmetry.space_group_name_H-M   'P 1'
#
loop_
_entity.id
_entity.type
_entity.pdbx_description
1 polymer ?
#
loop_
_entity_poly.entity_id
_entity_poly.type
_entity_poly.pdbx_seq_one_letter_code
_entity_poly.pdbx_strand_id
1 'polypeptide(L)'
;MMLTLRILAICLLAGAMLWSPAEPHSAGLRPLFSAEPNGVTLNRVSREIGPDGGYQEATDAVFDFAPPYGQADDLEGRRTRQALLWIAANSEQSHRLPWQTWLLEERRNRPEFAAELFLAAQKALGKELIPVADQMDQRDTPTPLRIVIHQFWWTLSPILGRNKSGALLLRETPRANDLHARLIAEVVNLSPSLEAEELLTDFALYSRGEERARRLAIRALGARDAKSAVPFLSSLVLGENRNALLFKEAMLAVLELSPEDGRNLLLDLQADPSTQPVVASFLNTLREANGLSTQ
;
A
#
# COMPACT_ATOMS: atom_id res chain seq x y z
N MET A 1 -7.73 60.74 10.67
CA MET A 1 -6.40 60.26 11.10
C MET A 1 -6.54 59.19 12.21
N MET A 2 -7.30 58.12 11.94
CA MET A 2 -7.54 57.00 12.88
C MET A 2 -8.01 55.73 12.12
N LEU A 3 -7.49 55.51 10.90
CA LEU A 3 -7.91 54.36 10.06
C LEU A 3 -6.77 53.48 9.56
N THR A 4 -5.54 53.72 10.03
CA THR A 4 -4.34 52.96 9.60
C THR A 4 -3.81 51.98 10.65
N LEU A 5 -4.47 51.87 11.82
CA LEU A 5 -4.05 50.97 12.91
C LEU A 5 -4.88 49.67 13.05
N ARG A 6 -5.93 49.47 12.23
CA ARG A 6 -6.72 48.22 12.23
C ARG A 6 -6.29 47.20 11.16
N ILE A 7 -5.46 47.60 10.20
CA ILE A 7 -4.97 46.70 9.14
C ILE A 7 -3.71 45.94 9.58
N LEU A 8 -2.95 46.44 10.56
CA LEU A 8 -1.77 45.75 11.09
C LEU A 8 -2.08 44.63 12.10
N ALA A 9 -3.29 44.58 12.67
CA ALA A 9 -3.67 43.59 13.70
C ALA A 9 -4.29 42.30 13.15
N ILE A 10 -4.62 42.26 11.84
CA ILE A 10 -5.15 41.06 11.18
C ILE A 10 -4.02 40.25 10.52
N CYS A 11 -2.88 40.87 10.21
CA CYS A 11 -1.71 40.19 9.68
C CYS A 11 -0.86 39.43 10.73
N LEU A 12 -1.17 39.57 12.03
CA LEU A 12 -0.43 38.90 13.12
C LEU A 12 -1.18 37.71 13.75
N LEU A 13 -2.38 37.37 13.26
CA LEU A 13 -3.12 36.16 13.67
C LEU A 13 -3.23 35.08 12.59
N ALA A 14 -2.69 35.33 11.39
CA ALA A 14 -2.54 34.32 10.32
C ALA A 14 -1.14 33.67 10.27
N GLY A 15 -0.22 34.08 11.16
CA GLY A 15 1.18 33.62 11.21
C GLY A 15 1.47 32.48 12.19
N ALA A 16 0.44 31.84 12.77
CA ALA A 16 0.60 30.77 13.75
C ALA A 16 -0.30 29.55 13.50
N MET A 17 -0.80 29.37 12.27
CA MET A 17 -1.22 28.04 11.82
C MET A 17 0.00 27.34 11.27
N LEU A 18 0.68 26.65 12.18
CA LEU A 18 1.57 25.51 12.01
C LEU A 18 1.65 24.99 10.58
N TRP A 19 2.44 25.68 9.78
CA TRP A 19 3.19 25.07 8.70
C TRP A 19 4.25 24.22 9.41
N SER A 20 3.85 23.05 9.87
CA SER A 20 4.82 21.98 10.00
C SER A 20 5.28 21.75 8.57
N PRO A 21 6.58 21.87 8.24
CA PRO A 21 7.06 21.12 7.09
C PRO A 21 6.56 19.71 7.36
N ALA A 22 5.79 19.14 6.42
CA ALA A 22 5.64 17.71 6.40
C ALA A 22 7.08 17.21 6.49
N GLU A 23 7.44 16.61 7.62
CA GLU A 23 8.66 15.83 7.69
C GLU A 23 8.65 15.03 6.39
N PRO A 24 9.77 14.95 5.65
CA PRO A 24 9.83 13.97 4.60
C PRO A 24 9.44 12.68 5.30
N HIS A 25 8.24 12.18 5.01
CA HIS A 25 7.93 10.79 5.25
C HIS A 25 8.88 10.11 4.27
N SER A 26 10.13 9.94 4.72
CA SER A 26 10.79 8.67 4.61
C SER A 26 9.81 7.66 5.20
N ALA A 27 8.81 7.31 4.39
CA ALA A 27 8.25 5.98 4.36
C ALA A 27 9.38 5.07 3.87
N GLY A 28 10.47 5.02 4.65
CA GLY A 28 11.17 3.77 4.83
C GLY A 28 10.06 2.81 5.18
N LEU A 29 9.98 1.73 4.39
CA LEU A 29 9.24 0.52 4.70
C LEU A 29 9.06 0.48 6.21
N ARG A 30 7.82 0.64 6.72
CA ARG A 30 7.57 0.37 8.14
C ARG A 30 8.31 -0.93 8.40
N PRO A 31 9.25 -1.00 9.37
CA PRO A 31 10.02 -2.20 9.54
C PRO A 31 8.99 -3.32 9.65
N LEU A 32 9.07 -4.29 8.74
CA LEU A 32 8.15 -5.43 8.64
C LEU A 32 8.09 -6.25 9.95
N PHE A 33 8.90 -5.84 10.93
CA PHE A 33 8.87 -6.18 12.34
C PHE A 33 8.83 -4.87 13.16
N SER A 34 7.69 -4.52 13.77
CA SER A 34 7.67 -3.42 14.74
C SER A 34 8.12 -3.97 16.11
N ALA A 35 9.38 -3.71 16.44
CA ALA A 35 10.11 -4.09 17.64
C ALA A 35 10.84 -5.44 17.57
N GLU A 36 12.18 -5.39 17.73
CA GLU A 36 12.90 -6.51 18.32
C GLU A 36 12.17 -6.94 19.59
N PRO A 37 11.95 -8.24 19.84
CA PRO A 37 11.34 -8.66 21.08
C PRO A 37 12.19 -8.15 22.23
N ASN A 38 11.56 -7.61 23.28
CA ASN A 38 12.29 -7.14 24.47
C ASN A 38 13.24 -8.25 24.94
N GLY A 39 14.47 -7.89 25.33
CA GLY A 39 15.55 -8.86 25.64
C GLY A 39 15.20 -9.95 26.67
N VAL A 40 14.14 -9.76 27.46
CA VAL A 40 13.59 -10.76 28.38
C VAL A 40 12.90 -11.92 27.64
N THR A 41 12.11 -11.62 26.61
CA THR A 41 11.41 -12.63 25.78
C THR A 41 12.40 -13.42 24.94
N LEU A 42 13.39 -12.73 24.34
CA LEU A 42 14.49 -13.38 23.61
C LEU A 42 15.29 -14.32 24.50
N ASN A 43 15.65 -13.91 25.74
CA ASN A 43 16.42 -14.75 26.66
C ASN A 43 15.65 -15.97 27.19
N ARG A 44 14.33 -15.87 27.36
CA ARG A 44 13.50 -17.01 27.77
C ARG A 44 13.40 -18.03 26.65
N VAL A 45 13.07 -17.59 25.45
CA VAL A 45 12.88 -18.45 24.29
C VAL A 45 14.22 -19.03 23.78
N SER A 46 15.30 -18.24 23.79
CA SER A 46 16.65 -18.70 23.47
C SER A 46 17.14 -19.82 24.41
N ARG A 47 16.71 -19.82 25.69
CA ARG A 47 17.04 -20.91 26.63
C ARG A 47 16.22 -22.16 26.39
N GLU A 48 14.99 -22.02 25.93
CA GLU A 48 14.09 -23.15 25.66
C GLU A 48 14.43 -23.86 24.34
N ILE A 49 14.87 -23.11 23.32
CA ILE A 49 15.30 -23.68 22.03
C ILE A 49 16.80 -24.04 22.06
N GLY A 50 17.64 -23.30 22.79
CA GLY A 50 19.09 -23.49 22.74
C GLY A 50 19.70 -23.15 21.36
N PRO A 51 21.03 -22.99 21.26
CA PRO A 51 21.71 -22.75 19.98
C PRO A 51 21.68 -23.96 19.04
N ASP A 52 21.49 -25.17 19.60
CA ASP A 52 21.49 -26.46 18.89
C ASP A 52 20.11 -27.14 18.86
N GLY A 53 19.05 -26.44 19.27
CA GLY A 53 17.68 -26.99 19.39
C GLY A 53 17.19 -27.65 18.12
N GLY A 54 16.73 -28.89 18.25
CA GLY A 54 16.27 -29.68 17.12
C GLY A 54 14.99 -29.11 16.50
N TYR A 55 14.80 -29.37 15.21
CA TYR A 55 13.59 -29.14 14.41
C TYR A 55 12.26 -29.30 15.17
N GLN A 56 12.15 -30.33 16.02
CA GLN A 56 10.95 -30.63 16.79
C GLN A 56 10.70 -29.60 17.91
N GLU A 57 11.73 -29.17 18.62
CA GLU A 57 11.64 -28.23 19.76
C GLU A 57 11.28 -26.82 19.28
N ALA A 58 11.80 -26.39 18.13
CA ALA A 58 11.41 -25.13 17.49
C ALA A 58 9.95 -25.18 16.98
N THR A 59 9.50 -26.33 16.46
CA THR A 59 8.12 -26.54 16.01
C THR A 59 7.17 -26.51 17.21
N ASP A 60 7.43 -27.33 18.22
CA ASP A 60 6.61 -27.43 19.43
C ASP A 60 6.56 -26.07 20.14
N ALA A 61 7.69 -25.33 20.25
CA ALA A 61 7.67 -23.99 20.85
C ALA A 61 6.84 -22.96 20.05
N VAL A 62 6.93 -22.95 18.70
CA VAL A 62 6.16 -22.01 17.85
C VAL A 62 4.65 -22.28 17.93
N PHE A 63 4.25 -23.56 18.01
CA PHE A 63 2.85 -23.97 17.94
C PHE A 63 2.19 -24.21 19.31
N ASP A 64 2.93 -24.59 20.36
CA ASP A 64 2.42 -24.77 21.73
C ASP A 64 2.21 -23.45 22.48
N PHE A 65 2.96 -22.39 22.14
CA PHE A 65 2.72 -21.04 22.67
C PHE A 65 1.58 -20.30 21.95
N ALA A 66 0.87 -20.94 21.02
CA ALA A 66 -0.38 -20.41 20.48
C ALA A 66 -1.53 -20.84 21.39
N PRO A 67 -2.10 -19.96 22.25
CA PRO A 67 -3.26 -20.34 23.03
C PRO A 67 -4.39 -20.83 22.10
N PRO A 68 -5.19 -21.82 22.53
CA PRO A 68 -6.31 -22.33 21.74
C PRO A 68 -7.27 -21.19 21.40
N TYR A 69 -7.77 -21.24 20.17
CA TYR A 69 -8.61 -20.24 19.53
C TYR A 69 -9.79 -19.77 20.41
N GLY A 70 -10.09 -18.47 20.40
CA GLY A 70 -11.34 -17.91 20.94
C GLY A 70 -11.27 -17.29 22.34
N GLN A 71 -10.12 -17.31 23.01
CA GLN A 71 -9.86 -16.36 24.10
C GLN A 71 -9.21 -15.11 23.50
N ALA A 72 -9.51 -13.94 24.08
CA ALA A 72 -9.13 -12.63 23.58
C ALA A 72 -7.72 -12.63 22.99
N ASP A 73 -7.60 -12.02 21.81
CA ASP A 73 -6.43 -11.79 20.98
C ASP A 73 -5.24 -11.25 21.79
N ASP A 74 -4.64 -12.13 22.60
CA ASP A 74 -3.66 -11.79 23.62
C ASP A 74 -2.44 -11.24 22.91
N LEU A 75 -2.25 -9.93 23.07
CA LEU A 75 -1.15 -9.19 22.52
C LEU A 75 0.19 -9.85 22.91
N GLU A 76 0.24 -10.46 24.09
CA GLU A 76 1.40 -11.21 24.58
C GLU A 76 1.62 -12.51 23.80
N GLY A 77 0.56 -13.28 23.52
CA GLY A 77 0.62 -14.46 22.65
C GLY A 77 1.08 -14.13 21.23
N ARG A 78 0.60 -13.04 20.62
CA ARG A 78 1.09 -12.56 19.31
C ARG A 78 2.57 -12.19 19.34
N ARG A 79 2.99 -11.40 20.33
CA ARG A 79 4.40 -10.98 20.50
C ARG A 79 5.32 -12.18 20.69
N THR A 80 4.87 -13.18 21.45
CA THR A 80 5.64 -14.41 21.70
C THR A 80 5.82 -15.21 20.40
N ARG A 81 4.75 -15.40 19.62
CA ARG A 81 4.84 -16.05 18.30
C ARG A 81 5.77 -15.31 17.35
N GLN A 82 5.65 -13.98 17.25
CA GLN A 82 6.55 -13.17 16.41
C GLN A 82 8.02 -13.32 16.85
N ALA A 83 8.30 -13.36 18.16
CA ALA A 83 9.64 -13.58 18.69
C ALA A 83 10.18 -14.97 18.31
N LEU A 84 9.35 -16.01 18.42
CA LEU A 84 9.70 -17.38 18.04
C LEU A 84 10.01 -17.50 16.54
N LEU A 85 9.16 -16.92 15.68
CA LEU A 85 9.40 -16.87 14.24
C LEU A 85 10.68 -16.12 13.90
N TRP A 86 10.96 -15.02 14.60
CA TRP A 86 12.20 -14.28 14.42
C TRP A 86 13.42 -15.13 14.80
N ILE A 87 13.40 -15.83 15.94
CA ILE A 87 14.49 -16.72 16.35
C ILE A 87 14.67 -17.84 15.32
N ALA A 88 13.58 -18.51 14.93
CA ALA A 88 13.59 -19.57 13.94
C ALA A 88 14.22 -19.11 12.62
N ALA A 89 13.83 -17.93 12.12
CA ALA A 89 14.34 -17.33 10.89
C ALA A 89 15.81 -16.88 10.96
N ASN A 90 16.37 -16.65 12.15
CA ASN A 90 17.79 -16.30 12.34
C ASN A 90 18.67 -17.48 12.76
N SER A 91 18.10 -18.67 12.95
CA SER A 91 18.88 -19.86 13.33
C SER A 91 19.74 -20.35 12.17
N GLU A 92 20.86 -21.02 12.48
CA GLU A 92 21.73 -21.62 11.46
C GLU A 92 21.01 -22.70 10.63
N GLN A 93 19.99 -23.34 11.23
CA GLN A 93 19.17 -24.37 10.59
C GLN A 93 17.89 -23.82 9.94
N SER A 94 17.73 -22.50 9.87
CA SER A 94 16.52 -21.84 9.34
C SER A 94 16.12 -22.34 7.94
N HIS A 95 17.08 -22.66 7.08
CA HIS A 95 16.87 -23.23 5.74
C HIS A 95 16.25 -24.63 5.73
N ARG A 96 16.33 -25.37 6.85
CA ARG A 96 15.79 -26.75 6.99
C ARG A 96 14.38 -26.78 7.55
N LEU A 97 13.86 -25.65 8.02
CA LEU A 97 12.52 -25.57 8.58
C LEU A 97 11.47 -25.78 7.48
N PRO A 98 10.32 -26.38 7.80
CA PRO A 98 9.33 -26.81 6.82
C PRO A 98 8.40 -25.63 6.47
N TRP A 99 8.98 -24.48 6.11
CA TRP A 99 8.28 -23.22 5.88
C TRP A 99 7.06 -23.36 4.97
N GLN A 100 7.21 -24.11 3.88
CA GLN A 100 6.14 -24.37 2.92
C GLN A 100 4.96 -25.13 3.55
N THR A 101 5.25 -26.17 4.35
CA THR A 101 4.23 -26.97 5.04
C THR A 101 3.45 -26.11 6.03
N TRP A 102 4.16 -25.35 6.88
CA TRP A 102 3.52 -24.44 7.83
C TRP A 102 2.65 -23.38 7.13
N LEU A 103 3.14 -22.79 6.04
CA LEU A 103 2.36 -21.81 5.27
C LEU A 103 1.09 -22.44 4.67
N LEU A 104 1.18 -23.66 4.14
CA LEU A 104 0.05 -24.37 3.56
C LEU A 104 -1.04 -24.70 4.59
N GLU A 105 -0.63 -25.11 5.79
CA GLU A 105 -1.53 -25.43 6.91
C GLU A 105 -2.20 -24.16 7.45
N GLU A 106 -1.45 -23.06 7.56
CA GLU A 106 -1.92 -21.86 8.26
C GLU A 106 -2.66 -20.87 7.40
N ARG A 107 -2.41 -20.85 6.07
CA ARG A 107 -2.96 -19.81 5.18
C ARG A 107 -4.47 -19.62 5.27
N ARG A 108 -5.25 -20.67 5.59
CA ARG A 108 -6.72 -20.58 5.75
C ARG A 108 -7.18 -20.51 7.20
N ASN A 109 -6.43 -21.13 8.11
CA ASN A 109 -6.82 -21.25 9.51
C ASN A 109 -6.50 -19.97 10.29
N ARG A 110 -5.34 -19.36 10.02
CA ARG A 110 -4.84 -18.15 10.68
C ARG A 110 -4.16 -17.23 9.65
N PRO A 111 -4.93 -16.52 8.81
CA PRO A 111 -4.39 -15.72 7.70
C PRO A 111 -3.33 -14.68 8.09
N GLU A 112 -3.51 -14.03 9.23
CA GLU A 112 -2.56 -13.05 9.77
C GLU A 112 -1.25 -13.71 10.19
N PHE A 113 -1.34 -14.87 10.85
CA PHE A 113 -0.18 -15.66 11.25
C PHE A 113 0.56 -16.23 10.02
N ALA A 114 -0.17 -16.66 9.00
CA ALA A 114 0.43 -17.10 7.75
C ALA A 114 1.23 -15.99 7.05
N ALA A 115 0.79 -14.73 7.15
CA ALA A 115 1.56 -13.59 6.66
C ALA A 115 2.84 -13.38 7.48
N GLU A 116 2.80 -13.49 8.82
CA GLU A 116 3.98 -13.43 9.69
C GLU A 116 4.97 -14.58 9.40
N LEU A 117 4.46 -15.80 9.22
CA LEU A 117 5.23 -16.98 8.79
C LEU A 117 5.93 -16.73 7.47
N PHE A 118 5.25 -16.10 6.51
CA PHE A 118 5.83 -15.82 5.20
C PHE A 118 6.99 -14.83 5.30
N LEU A 119 6.86 -13.79 6.14
CA LEU A 119 7.93 -12.83 6.38
C LEU A 119 9.14 -13.46 7.07
N ALA A 120 8.91 -14.39 8.01
CA ALA A 120 9.97 -15.17 8.63
C ALA A 120 10.67 -16.09 7.61
N ALA A 121 9.91 -16.78 6.75
CA ALA A 121 10.43 -17.60 5.67
C ALA A 121 11.21 -16.76 4.65
N GLN A 122 10.77 -15.54 4.34
CA GLN A 122 11.46 -14.61 3.45
C GLN A 122 12.85 -14.28 4.00
N LYS A 123 12.96 -14.04 5.31
CA LYS A 123 14.24 -13.78 5.96
C LYS A 123 15.17 -15.00 5.93
N ALA A 124 14.62 -16.20 6.17
CA ALA A 124 15.40 -17.44 6.21
C ALA A 124 15.88 -17.92 4.83
N LEU A 125 15.00 -17.87 3.83
CA LEU A 125 15.23 -18.48 2.50
C LEU A 125 15.62 -17.47 1.42
N GLY A 126 15.33 -16.18 1.61
CA GLY A 126 15.56 -15.16 0.61
C GLY A 126 14.93 -15.51 -0.74
N LYS A 127 15.75 -15.60 -1.80
CA LYS A 127 15.30 -15.92 -3.16
C LYS A 127 14.75 -17.33 -3.32
N GLU A 128 15.14 -18.26 -2.45
CA GLU A 128 14.65 -19.65 -2.51
C GLU A 128 13.15 -19.75 -2.15
N LEU A 129 12.55 -18.68 -1.61
CA LEU A 129 11.11 -18.60 -1.33
C LEU A 129 10.26 -18.36 -2.59
N ILE A 130 10.84 -17.96 -3.74
CA ILE A 130 10.07 -17.64 -4.96
C ILE A 130 9.10 -18.77 -5.37
N PRO A 131 9.51 -20.06 -5.44
CA PRO A 131 8.58 -21.14 -5.80
C PRO A 131 7.42 -21.29 -4.83
N VAL A 132 7.67 -21.08 -3.53
CA VAL A 132 6.62 -21.13 -2.49
C VAL A 132 5.65 -19.96 -2.66
N ALA A 133 6.18 -18.74 -2.87
CA ALA A 133 5.38 -17.56 -3.14
C ALA A 133 4.48 -17.74 -4.37
N ASP A 134 5.03 -18.28 -5.46
CA ASP A 134 4.30 -18.58 -6.70
C ASP A 134 3.19 -19.62 -6.49
N GLN A 135 3.45 -20.64 -5.66
CA GLN A 135 2.42 -21.61 -5.30
C GLN A 135 1.35 -21.00 -4.39
N MET A 136 1.72 -20.07 -3.51
CA MET A 136 0.82 -19.49 -2.50
C MET A 136 -0.01 -18.32 -3.01
N ASP A 137 0.42 -17.59 -4.06
CA ASP A 137 -0.39 -16.55 -4.68
C ASP A 137 -1.49 -17.15 -5.57
N GLN A 138 -2.49 -17.70 -4.90
CA GLN A 138 -3.69 -18.24 -5.52
C GLN A 138 -4.87 -17.33 -5.25
N ARG A 139 -5.87 -17.46 -6.10
CA ARG A 139 -7.09 -16.65 -6.02
C ARG A 139 -7.81 -16.79 -4.68
N ASP A 140 -7.74 -17.96 -4.05
CA ASP A 140 -8.36 -18.27 -2.76
C ASP A 140 -7.48 -17.93 -1.55
N THR A 141 -6.25 -17.48 -1.77
CA THR A 141 -5.35 -17.07 -0.69
C THR A 141 -5.85 -15.77 -0.03
N PRO A 142 -5.90 -15.71 1.31
CA PRO A 142 -6.35 -14.50 2.00
C PRO A 142 -5.49 -13.26 1.72
N THR A 143 -6.14 -12.10 1.76
CA THR A 143 -5.53 -10.80 1.46
C THR A 143 -4.24 -10.54 2.24
N PRO A 144 -4.14 -10.75 3.58
CA PRO A 144 -2.89 -10.45 4.31
C PRO A 144 -1.67 -11.19 3.74
N LEU A 145 -1.82 -12.49 3.44
CA LEU A 145 -0.73 -13.30 2.88
C LEU A 145 -0.39 -12.87 1.44
N ARG A 146 -1.38 -12.58 0.60
CA ARG A 146 -1.12 -12.08 -0.77
C ARG A 146 -0.36 -10.75 -0.74
N ILE A 147 -0.71 -9.83 0.16
CA ILE A 147 0.01 -8.54 0.26
C ILE A 147 1.49 -8.75 0.57
N VAL A 148 1.85 -9.57 1.56
CA VAL A 148 3.26 -9.82 1.89
C VAL A 148 4.01 -10.57 0.79
N ILE A 149 3.34 -11.48 0.06
CA ILE A 149 3.92 -12.14 -1.13
C ILE A 149 4.27 -11.11 -2.21
N HIS A 150 3.37 -10.17 -2.49
CA HIS A 150 3.64 -9.13 -3.47
C HIS A 150 4.73 -8.17 -3.02
N GLN A 151 4.76 -7.79 -1.73
CA GLN A 151 5.87 -7.01 -1.16
C GLN A 151 7.20 -7.71 -1.39
N PHE A 152 7.27 -9.02 -1.12
CA PHE A 152 8.47 -9.81 -1.38
C PHE A 152 8.93 -9.70 -2.84
N TRP A 153 8.06 -9.88 -3.82
CA TRP A 153 8.45 -9.75 -5.23
C TRP A 153 8.99 -8.37 -5.59
N TRP A 154 8.37 -7.29 -5.09
CA TRP A 154 8.86 -5.93 -5.29
C TRP A 154 10.22 -5.68 -4.63
N THR A 155 10.47 -6.27 -3.45
CA THR A 155 11.78 -6.18 -2.79
C THR A 155 12.88 -6.93 -3.54
N LEU A 156 12.55 -8.00 -4.25
CA LEU A 156 13.51 -8.78 -5.03
C LEU A 156 13.88 -8.11 -6.36
N SER A 157 12.88 -7.64 -7.10
CA SER A 157 13.08 -7.03 -8.41
C SER A 157 11.84 -6.22 -8.82
N PRO A 158 11.98 -4.95 -9.21
CA PRO A 158 10.88 -4.16 -9.74
C PRO A 158 10.16 -4.81 -10.92
N ILE A 159 10.90 -5.43 -11.83
CA ILE A 159 10.34 -6.13 -13.01
C ILE A 159 9.47 -7.32 -12.57
N LEU A 160 9.95 -8.12 -11.61
CA LEU A 160 9.17 -9.23 -11.07
C LEU A 160 7.91 -8.74 -10.35
N GLY A 161 8.07 -7.73 -9.48
CA GLY A 161 6.98 -7.09 -8.76
C GLY A 161 5.89 -6.56 -9.70
N ARG A 162 6.28 -5.86 -10.77
CA ARG A 162 5.40 -5.36 -11.82
C ARG A 162 4.66 -6.49 -12.53
N ASN A 163 5.37 -7.53 -12.96
CA ASN A 163 4.78 -8.64 -13.70
C ASN A 163 3.74 -9.38 -12.86
N LYS A 164 4.06 -9.69 -11.61
CA LYS A 164 3.18 -10.43 -10.70
C LYS A 164 2.00 -9.58 -10.24
N SER A 165 2.26 -8.34 -9.80
CA SER A 165 1.19 -7.41 -9.39
C SER A 165 0.30 -6.99 -10.55
N GLY A 166 0.86 -6.82 -11.75
CA GLY A 166 0.09 -6.55 -12.96
C GLY A 166 -0.80 -7.73 -13.37
N ALA A 167 -0.34 -8.97 -13.22
CA ALA A 167 -1.19 -10.14 -13.45
C ALA A 167 -2.41 -10.13 -12.52
N LEU A 168 -2.23 -9.80 -11.23
CA LEU A 168 -3.33 -9.66 -10.28
C LEU A 168 -4.24 -8.48 -10.67
N LEU A 169 -3.70 -7.26 -10.75
CA LEU A 169 -4.50 -6.04 -10.94
C LEU A 169 -5.23 -5.96 -12.28
N LEU A 170 -4.60 -6.44 -13.36
CA LEU A 170 -5.10 -6.26 -14.73
C LEU A 170 -5.79 -7.51 -15.28
N ARG A 171 -5.58 -8.70 -14.70
CA ARG A 171 -6.17 -9.95 -15.21
C ARG A 171 -7.13 -10.61 -14.24
N GLU A 172 -6.93 -10.47 -12.93
CA GLU A 172 -7.85 -11.03 -11.94
C GLU A 172 -9.10 -10.14 -11.82
N THR A 173 -10.28 -10.75 -11.83
CA THR A 173 -11.53 -10.02 -11.57
C THR A 173 -11.60 -9.66 -10.08
N PRO A 174 -11.84 -8.37 -9.74
CA PRO A 174 -11.99 -7.94 -8.36
C PRO A 174 -13.04 -8.77 -7.60
N ARG A 175 -12.78 -9.06 -6.33
CA ARG A 175 -13.74 -9.67 -5.41
C ARG A 175 -14.26 -8.61 -4.45
N ALA A 176 -15.24 -8.96 -3.61
CA ALA A 176 -15.73 -8.09 -2.53
C ALA A 176 -14.70 -7.86 -1.40
N ASN A 177 -13.42 -8.20 -1.61
CA ASN A 177 -12.32 -7.91 -0.71
C ASN A 177 -11.56 -6.66 -1.22
N ASP A 178 -10.82 -5.99 -0.35
CA ASP A 178 -10.10 -4.76 -0.70
C ASP A 178 -8.71 -5.02 -1.31
N LEU A 179 -8.49 -6.21 -1.88
CA LEU A 179 -7.15 -6.67 -2.26
C LEU A 179 -6.47 -5.72 -3.27
N HIS A 180 -7.18 -5.24 -4.28
CA HIS A 180 -6.60 -4.31 -5.26
C HIS A 180 -6.24 -2.98 -4.59
N ALA A 181 -7.12 -2.45 -3.75
CA ALA A 181 -6.87 -1.20 -3.03
C ALA A 181 -5.68 -1.32 -2.07
N ARG A 182 -5.58 -2.43 -1.32
CA ARG A 182 -4.44 -2.71 -0.44
C ARG A 182 -3.16 -2.93 -1.21
N LEU A 183 -3.19 -3.66 -2.32
CA LEU A 183 -2.01 -3.88 -3.14
C LEU A 183 -1.44 -2.57 -3.69
N ILE A 184 -2.29 -1.65 -4.14
CA ILE A 184 -1.86 -0.31 -4.55
C ILE A 184 -1.28 0.46 -3.36
N ALA A 185 -1.99 0.54 -2.24
CA ALA A 185 -1.62 1.38 -1.11
C ALA A 185 -0.40 0.88 -0.32
N GLU A 186 -0.31 -0.44 -0.09
CA GLU A 186 0.67 -1.08 0.80
C GLU A 186 1.86 -1.66 0.04
N VAL A 187 1.83 -1.70 -1.29
CA VAL A 187 2.88 -2.34 -2.09
C VAL A 187 3.35 -1.46 -3.24
N VAL A 188 2.49 -1.23 -4.24
CA VAL A 188 2.91 -0.56 -5.49
C VAL A 188 3.27 0.90 -5.24
N ASN A 189 2.45 1.63 -4.49
CA ASN A 189 2.71 3.04 -4.15
C ASN A 189 4.04 3.23 -3.40
N LEU A 190 4.39 2.28 -2.54
CA LEU A 190 5.61 2.35 -1.73
C LEU A 190 6.88 1.93 -2.48
N SER A 191 6.77 1.44 -3.73
CA SER A 191 7.91 0.97 -4.52
C SER A 191 8.46 2.11 -5.40
N PRO A 192 9.65 2.69 -5.14
CA PRO A 192 10.13 3.92 -5.79
C PRO A 192 10.74 3.67 -7.18
N SER A 193 10.14 2.81 -8.00
CA SER A 193 10.65 2.44 -9.33
C SER A 193 9.75 2.91 -10.47
N LEU A 194 10.33 3.00 -11.68
CA LEU A 194 9.58 3.31 -12.91
C LEU A 194 8.51 2.26 -13.20
N GLU A 195 8.80 0.99 -12.94
CA GLU A 195 7.85 -0.11 -13.13
C GLU A 195 6.60 0.03 -12.24
N ALA A 196 6.75 0.63 -11.05
CA ALA A 196 5.61 0.94 -10.21
C ALA A 196 4.76 2.05 -10.83
N GLU A 197 5.36 3.12 -11.33
CA GLU A 197 4.65 4.21 -12.02
C GLU A 197 3.94 3.75 -13.29
N GLU A 198 4.58 2.90 -14.10
CA GLU A 198 3.95 2.27 -15.25
C GLU A 198 2.73 1.45 -14.84
N LEU A 199 2.87 0.60 -13.80
CA LEU A 199 1.76 -0.22 -13.35
C LEU A 199 0.60 0.61 -12.76
N LEU A 200 0.91 1.67 -12.01
CA LEU A 200 -0.08 2.60 -11.49
C LEU A 200 -0.82 3.30 -12.64
N THR A 201 -0.10 3.71 -13.68
CA THR A 201 -0.67 4.33 -14.89
C THR A 201 -1.56 3.35 -15.65
N ASP A 202 -1.05 2.15 -15.94
CA ASP A 202 -1.80 1.06 -16.60
C ASP A 202 -3.10 0.76 -15.83
N PHE A 203 -3.02 0.67 -14.50
CA PHE A 203 -4.17 0.34 -13.67
C PHE A 203 -5.15 1.51 -13.52
N ALA A 204 -4.69 2.76 -13.45
CA ALA A 204 -5.55 3.94 -13.45
C ALA A 204 -6.45 3.96 -14.70
N LEU A 205 -5.90 3.59 -15.87
CA LEU A 205 -6.64 3.53 -17.14
C LEU A 205 -7.51 2.28 -17.29
N TYR A 206 -7.31 1.24 -16.47
CA TYR A 206 -7.98 -0.03 -16.64
C TYR A 206 -9.46 0.02 -16.24
N SER A 207 -10.36 0.11 -17.22
CA SER A 207 -11.80 0.32 -17.02
C SER A 207 -12.53 -0.77 -16.22
N ARG A 208 -11.98 -1.99 -16.16
CA ARG A 208 -12.53 -3.10 -15.38
C ARG A 208 -11.99 -3.18 -13.95
N GLY A 209 -11.06 -2.30 -13.59
CA GLY A 209 -10.50 -2.22 -12.24
C GLY A 209 -11.51 -1.68 -11.23
N GLU A 210 -11.32 -2.05 -9.96
CA GLU A 210 -12.09 -1.49 -8.84
C GLU A 210 -11.85 0.03 -8.75
N GLU A 211 -12.93 0.82 -8.75
CA GLU A 211 -12.86 2.29 -8.76
C GLU A 211 -11.97 2.85 -7.64
N ARG A 212 -12.15 2.36 -6.41
CA ARG A 212 -11.37 2.82 -5.25
C ARG A 212 -9.87 2.60 -5.47
N ALA A 213 -9.49 1.42 -5.98
CA ALA A 213 -8.10 1.09 -6.25
C ALA A 213 -7.53 1.94 -7.40
N ARG A 214 -8.31 2.19 -8.46
CA ARG A 214 -7.91 3.10 -9.56
C ARG A 214 -7.66 4.53 -9.07
N ARG A 215 -8.54 5.05 -8.20
CA ARG A 215 -8.35 6.36 -7.56
C ARG A 215 -7.11 6.42 -6.70
N LEU A 216 -6.83 5.36 -5.92
CA LEU A 216 -5.58 5.25 -5.16
C LEU A 216 -4.37 5.26 -6.08
N ALA A 217 -4.45 4.62 -7.26
CA ALA A 217 -3.36 4.64 -8.23
C ALA A 217 -3.09 6.04 -8.78
N ILE A 218 -4.14 6.80 -9.11
CA ILE A 218 -4.02 8.20 -9.55
C ILE A 218 -3.37 9.08 -8.47
N ARG A 219 -3.83 8.96 -7.23
CA ARG A 219 -3.23 9.69 -6.10
C ARG A 219 -1.77 9.33 -5.87
N ALA A 220 -1.43 8.05 -6.01
CA ALA A 220 -0.05 7.58 -5.93
C ALA A 220 0.83 8.22 -7.03
N LEU A 221 0.33 8.34 -8.27
CA LEU A 221 1.05 9.03 -9.34
C LEU A 221 1.29 10.51 -9.02
N GLY A 222 0.28 11.22 -8.49
CA GLY A 222 0.42 12.61 -8.05
C GLY A 222 1.47 12.77 -6.94
N ALA A 223 1.37 11.97 -5.89
CA ALA A 223 2.30 12.01 -4.75
C ALA A 223 3.76 11.71 -5.11
N ARG A 224 4.00 11.08 -6.27
CA ARG A 224 5.33 10.71 -6.78
C ARG A 224 5.91 11.71 -7.77
N ASP A 225 5.21 12.81 -8.07
CA ASP A 225 5.57 13.74 -9.16
C ASP A 225 5.75 13.02 -10.51
N ALA A 226 4.90 12.01 -10.80
CA ALA A 226 5.00 11.18 -12.01
C ALA A 226 4.51 11.93 -13.26
N LYS A 227 5.25 12.95 -13.71
CA LYS A 227 4.89 13.82 -14.85
C LYS A 227 4.65 13.06 -16.16
N SER A 228 5.31 11.92 -16.34
CA SER A 228 5.09 11.03 -17.49
C SER A 228 3.66 10.49 -17.57
N ALA A 229 2.92 10.48 -16.46
CA ALA A 229 1.53 10.04 -16.41
C ALA A 229 0.52 11.09 -16.92
N VAL A 230 0.93 12.37 -17.04
CA VAL A 230 0.03 13.48 -17.39
C VAL A 230 -0.77 13.23 -18.67
N PRO A 231 -0.19 12.82 -19.82
CA PRO A 231 -0.96 12.57 -21.03
C PRO A 231 -2.04 11.50 -20.85
N PHE A 232 -1.77 10.48 -20.04
CA PHE A 232 -2.68 9.39 -19.76
C PHE A 232 -3.82 9.83 -18.83
N LEU A 233 -3.51 10.61 -17.79
CA LEU A 233 -4.51 11.17 -16.88
C LEU A 233 -5.41 12.17 -17.61
N SER A 234 -4.87 13.02 -18.47
CA SER A 234 -5.66 13.92 -19.32
C SER A 234 -6.60 13.15 -20.25
N SER A 235 -6.12 12.07 -20.87
CA SER A 235 -6.97 11.17 -21.67
C SER A 235 -8.09 10.54 -20.85
N LEU A 236 -7.80 10.14 -19.59
CA LEU A 236 -8.82 9.64 -18.67
C LEU A 236 -9.89 10.70 -18.39
N VAL A 237 -9.49 11.93 -18.10
CA VAL A 237 -10.43 13.04 -17.84
C VAL A 237 -11.35 13.29 -19.04
N LEU A 238 -10.81 13.25 -20.27
CA LEU A 238 -11.59 13.45 -21.50
C LEU A 238 -12.53 12.28 -21.84
N GLY A 239 -12.16 11.05 -21.42
CA GLY A 239 -12.93 9.84 -21.70
C GLY A 239 -13.93 9.43 -20.61
N GLU A 240 -13.72 9.86 -19.37
CA GLU A 240 -14.47 9.38 -18.20
C GLU A 240 -15.67 10.28 -17.88
N ASN A 241 -16.79 10.00 -18.55
CA ASN A 241 -18.04 10.77 -18.39
C ASN A 241 -19.00 10.17 -17.36
N ARG A 242 -18.72 8.98 -16.80
CA ARG A 242 -19.66 8.27 -15.92
C ARG A 242 -19.19 8.19 -14.48
N ASN A 243 -17.87 8.25 -14.27
CA ASN A 243 -17.30 8.18 -12.94
C ASN A 243 -16.79 9.56 -12.46
N ALA A 244 -17.68 10.33 -11.84
CA ALA A 244 -17.36 11.67 -11.33
C ALA A 244 -16.22 11.67 -10.31
N LEU A 245 -16.05 10.60 -9.52
CA LEU A 245 -14.99 10.49 -8.53
C LEU A 245 -13.64 10.25 -9.21
N LEU A 246 -13.58 9.35 -10.18
CA LEU A 246 -12.35 9.09 -10.93
C LEU A 246 -11.94 10.29 -11.78
N PHE A 247 -12.91 10.92 -12.46
CA PHE A 247 -12.74 12.19 -13.16
C PHE A 247 -12.10 13.25 -12.26
N LYS A 248 -12.68 13.44 -11.06
CA LYS A 248 -12.18 14.39 -10.07
C LYS A 248 -10.73 14.11 -9.69
N GLU A 249 -10.39 12.87 -9.32
CA GLU A 249 -9.02 12.54 -8.91
C GLU A 249 -8.02 12.76 -10.06
N ALA A 250 -8.37 12.38 -11.29
CA ALA A 250 -7.50 12.58 -12.44
C ALA A 250 -7.29 14.06 -12.77
N MET A 251 -8.36 14.86 -12.73
CA MET A 251 -8.27 16.31 -12.97
C MET A 251 -7.37 17.01 -11.93
N LEU A 252 -7.52 16.65 -10.65
CA LEU A 252 -6.65 17.15 -9.58
C LEU A 252 -5.19 16.75 -9.79
N ALA A 253 -4.95 15.49 -10.13
CA ALA A 253 -3.59 14.99 -10.39
C ALA A 253 -2.94 15.68 -11.60
N VAL A 254 -3.68 15.94 -12.68
CA VAL A 254 -3.16 16.71 -13.83
C VAL A 254 -2.79 18.13 -13.42
N LEU A 255 -3.65 18.83 -12.67
CA LEU A 255 -3.37 20.19 -12.18
C LEU A 255 -2.15 20.25 -11.26
N GLU A 256 -1.92 19.20 -10.47
CA GLU A 256 -0.77 19.10 -9.57
C GLU A 256 0.53 18.82 -10.35
N LEU A 257 0.51 17.84 -11.26
CA LEU A 257 1.69 17.38 -12.01
C LEU A 257 2.08 18.32 -13.16
N SER A 258 1.10 18.93 -13.82
CA SER A 258 1.27 19.90 -14.92
C SER A 258 0.19 20.98 -14.86
N PRO A 259 0.42 22.07 -14.10
CA PRO A 259 -0.56 23.15 -13.95
C PRO A 259 -0.99 23.80 -15.26
N GLU A 260 -0.08 23.90 -16.24
CA GLU A 260 -0.38 24.48 -17.56
C GLU A 260 -1.34 23.59 -18.35
N ASP A 261 -1.01 22.30 -18.49
CA ASP A 261 -1.88 21.33 -19.17
C ASP A 261 -3.23 21.21 -18.47
N GLY A 262 -3.24 21.21 -17.13
CA GLY A 262 -4.47 21.18 -16.35
C GLY A 262 -5.35 22.39 -16.55
N ARG A 263 -4.79 23.61 -16.65
CA ARG A 263 -5.56 24.82 -16.95
C ARG A 263 -6.12 24.81 -18.37
N ASN A 264 -5.35 24.38 -19.35
CA ASN A 264 -5.82 24.23 -20.72
C ASN A 264 -6.99 23.23 -20.78
N LEU A 265 -6.84 22.09 -20.10
CA LEU A 265 -7.90 21.09 -20.00
C LEU A 265 -9.17 21.64 -19.33
N LEU A 266 -9.05 22.44 -18.27
CA LEU A 266 -10.20 23.09 -17.62
C LEU A 266 -10.95 24.06 -18.54
N LEU A 267 -10.26 24.73 -19.47
CA LEU A 267 -10.89 25.62 -20.45
C LEU A 267 -11.67 24.83 -21.51
N ASP A 268 -11.14 23.68 -21.93
CA ASP A 268 -11.74 22.85 -22.98
C ASP A 268 -12.92 22.01 -22.49
N LEU A 269 -12.90 21.59 -21.22
CA LEU A 269 -13.95 20.73 -20.67
C LEU A 269 -15.28 21.45 -20.53
N GLN A 270 -16.36 20.83 -20.99
CA GLN A 270 -17.72 21.29 -20.72
C GLN A 270 -18.54 20.16 -20.10
N ALA A 271 -19.24 20.49 -19.01
CA ALA A 271 -20.18 19.57 -18.37
C ALA A 271 -21.53 20.26 -18.30
N ASP A 272 -22.55 19.62 -18.89
CA ASP A 272 -23.92 20.11 -18.86
C ASP A 272 -24.48 19.99 -17.42
N PRO A 273 -24.82 21.10 -16.75
CA PRO A 273 -25.32 21.08 -15.38
C PRO A 273 -26.61 20.28 -15.20
N SER A 274 -27.41 20.11 -16.27
CA SER A 274 -28.67 19.36 -16.20
C SER A 274 -28.46 17.85 -16.16
N THR A 275 -27.36 17.34 -16.73
CA THR A 275 -27.06 15.90 -16.82
C THR A 275 -25.92 15.48 -15.89
N GLN A 276 -24.97 16.36 -15.60
CA GLN A 276 -23.79 16.10 -14.76
C GLN A 276 -23.54 17.22 -13.74
N PRO A 277 -24.50 17.51 -12.84
CA PRO A 277 -24.43 18.66 -11.93
C PRO A 277 -23.19 18.64 -11.02
N VAL A 278 -22.76 17.46 -10.57
CA VAL A 278 -21.59 17.30 -9.69
C VAL A 278 -20.29 17.65 -10.43
N VAL A 279 -20.14 17.18 -11.67
CA VAL A 279 -18.95 17.46 -12.49
C VAL A 279 -18.93 18.94 -12.88
N ALA A 280 -20.07 19.50 -13.30
CA ALA A 280 -20.19 20.92 -13.64
C ALA A 280 -19.82 21.84 -12.45
N SER A 281 -20.37 21.56 -11.26
CA SER A 281 -20.05 22.31 -10.04
C SER A 281 -18.56 22.20 -9.68
N PHE A 282 -17.98 21.01 -9.79
CA PHE A 282 -16.56 20.79 -9.53
C PHE A 282 -15.66 21.56 -10.51
N LEU A 283 -15.95 21.52 -11.82
CA LEU A 283 -15.19 22.25 -12.84
C LEU A 283 -15.25 23.76 -12.62
N ASN A 284 -16.43 24.31 -12.31
CA ASN A 284 -16.55 25.74 -12.03
C ASN A 284 -15.73 26.15 -10.79
N THR A 285 -15.78 25.34 -9.73
CA THR A 285 -14.95 25.55 -8.53
C THR A 285 -13.46 25.55 -8.88
N LEU A 286 -13.01 24.60 -9.71
CA LEU A 286 -11.61 24.54 -10.13
C LEU A 286 -11.19 25.71 -11.01
N ARG A 287 -12.06 26.19 -11.90
CA ARG A 287 -11.80 27.38 -12.73
C ARG A 287 -11.63 28.62 -11.88
N GLU A 288 -12.56 28.87 -10.96
CA GLU A 288 -12.49 29.99 -10.02
C GLU A 288 -11.20 29.94 -9.20
N ALA A 289 -10.86 28.78 -8.64
CA ALA A 289 -9.63 28.59 -7.85
C ALA A 289 -8.34 28.81 -8.67
N ASN A 290 -8.40 28.65 -9.99
CA ASN A 290 -7.28 28.86 -10.91
C ASN A 290 -7.34 30.22 -11.64
N GLY A 291 -8.26 31.11 -11.28
CA GLY A 291 -8.41 32.43 -11.90
C GLY A 291 -8.91 32.39 -13.35
N LEU A 292 -9.56 31.30 -13.76
CA LEU A 292 -10.15 31.14 -15.08
C LEU A 292 -11.62 31.63 -15.03
N SER A 293 -12.00 32.53 -15.92
CA SER A 293 -13.38 33.03 -15.98
C SER A 293 -14.33 31.90 -16.39
N THR A 294 -15.39 31.68 -15.61
CA THR A 294 -16.55 30.88 -16.04
C THR A 294 -17.30 31.66 -17.11
N GLN A 295 -17.17 31.26 -18.38
CA GLN A 295 -18.07 31.72 -19.45
C GLN A 295 -19.36 30.89 -19.43
#